data_AF-A0A0G2J4C5-F1
#
_entry.id   AF-A0A0G2J4C5-F1
#
_cell.length_a   1.000
_cell.length_b   1.000
_cell.length_c   1.000
_cell.angle_alpha   90.00
_cell.angle_beta   90.00
_cell.angle_gamma   90.00
#
_symmetry.space_group_name_H-M   'P 1'
#
loop_
_entity.id
_entity.type
_entity.pdbx_description
1 polymer ?
#
loop_
_entity_poly.entity_id
_entity_poly.type
_entity_poly.pdbx_seq_one_letter_code
_entity_poly.pdbx_strand_id
1 'polypeptide(L)'
;MQGKTQEMILLLRKAITINPNYAEAYFNLGVSLKKQGSLQPAIDAYRQALAIKPSYPENHCNPFLIQLLPDDHESGWKGYEWRFWVKDNLQPYAYPQVERWTGSNLLLQEKI
;
A
#
# COMPACT_ATOMS: atom_id res chain seq x y z
N MET A 1 -3.89 -17.04 16.34
CA MET A 1 -3.45 -16.61 14.98
C MET A 1 -2.08 -15.91 14.98
N GLN A 2 -1.51 -15.48 16.12
CA GLN A 2 -0.23 -14.74 16.16
C GLN A 2 1.02 -15.57 15.79
N GLY A 3 1.09 -16.84 16.21
CA GLY A 3 2.27 -17.69 15.94
C GLY A 3 2.53 -17.96 14.45
N LYS A 4 1.46 -18.19 13.66
CA LYS A 4 1.58 -18.42 12.21
C LYS A 4 2.14 -17.20 11.46
N THR A 5 1.85 -15.99 11.96
CA THR A 5 2.33 -14.75 11.34
C THR A 5 3.83 -14.55 11.56
N GLN A 6 4.37 -14.91 12.73
CA GLN A 6 5.81 -14.81 13.01
C GLN A 6 6.62 -15.81 12.18
N GLU A 7 6.16 -17.05 12.08
CA GLU A 7 6.79 -18.07 11.24
C GLU A 7 6.81 -17.65 9.77
N MET A 8 5.70 -17.10 9.27
CA MET A 8 5.62 -16.58 7.90
C MET A 8 6.63 -15.45 7.65
N ILE A 9 6.79 -14.52 8.58
CA ILE A 9 7.79 -13.44 8.46
C ILE A 9 9.21 -14.01 8.37
N LEU A 10 9.53 -15.02 9.18
CA LEU A 10 10.84 -15.68 9.12
C LEU A 10 11.09 -16.36 7.77
N LEU A 11 10.09 -17.06 7.25
CA LEU A 11 10.16 -17.70 5.93
C LEU A 11 10.35 -16.67 4.80
N LEU A 12 9.62 -15.56 4.84
CA LEU A 12 9.74 -14.49 3.85
C LEU A 12 11.11 -13.80 3.91
N ARG A 13 11.67 -13.59 5.10
CA ARG A 13 13.04 -13.06 5.25
C ARG A 13 14.08 -14.01 4.66
N LYS A 14 13.94 -15.32 4.87
CA LYS A 14 14.81 -16.32 4.22
C LYS A 14 14.67 -16.28 2.70
N ALA A 15 13.45 -16.18 2.18
CA ALA A 15 13.22 -16.07 0.74
C ALA A 15 13.90 -14.81 0.15
N ILE A 16 13.85 -13.69 0.87
CA ILE A 16 14.55 -12.45 0.49
C ILE A 16 16.07 -12.62 0.54
N THR A 17 16.62 -13.34 1.52
CA THR A 17 18.06 -13.64 1.58
C THR A 17 18.51 -14.50 0.39
N ILE A 18 17.68 -15.45 -0.05
CA ILE A 18 17.96 -16.30 -1.22
C ILE A 18 17.81 -15.51 -2.52
N ASN A 19 16.76 -14.70 -2.63
CA ASN A 19 16.50 -13.86 -3.80
C ASN A 19 16.11 -12.43 -3.35
N PRO A 20 17.08 -11.50 -3.31
CA PRO A 20 16.84 -10.10 -2.98
C PRO A 20 15.97 -9.35 -3.99
N ASN A 21 15.72 -9.92 -5.18
CA ASN A 21 14.86 -9.33 -6.21
C ASN A 21 13.47 -10.00 -6.24
N TYR A 22 13.05 -10.66 -5.15
CA TYR A 22 11.75 -11.32 -5.09
C TYR A 22 10.65 -10.37 -4.61
N ALA A 23 10.06 -9.61 -5.53
CA ALA A 23 9.04 -8.59 -5.23
C ALA A 23 7.86 -9.13 -4.40
N GLU A 24 7.34 -10.31 -4.74
CA GLU A 24 6.20 -10.92 -4.05
C GLU A 24 6.54 -11.30 -2.60
N ALA A 25 7.80 -11.64 -2.29
CA ALA A 25 8.24 -11.90 -0.92
C ALA A 25 8.25 -10.61 -0.08
N TYR A 26 8.74 -9.50 -0.64
CA TYR A 26 8.67 -8.19 0.01
C TYR A 26 7.24 -7.73 0.24
N PHE A 27 6.35 -7.91 -0.74
CA PHE A 27 4.93 -7.61 -0.59
C PHE A 27 4.28 -8.41 0.54
N ASN A 28 4.46 -9.73 0.54
CA ASN A 28 3.90 -10.62 1.56
C ASN A 28 4.50 -10.35 2.95
N LEU A 29 5.74 -9.86 3.02
CA LEU A 29 6.38 -9.42 4.26
C LEU A 29 5.66 -8.17 4.79
N GLY A 30 5.36 -7.20 3.92
CA GLY A 30 4.56 -6.03 4.26
C GLY A 30 3.16 -6.40 4.78
N VAL A 31 2.49 -7.36 4.15
CA VAL A 31 1.16 -7.82 4.59
C VAL A 31 1.23 -8.47 5.98
N SER A 32 2.25 -9.30 6.21
CA SER A 32 2.45 -9.98 7.49
C SER A 32 2.81 -9.01 8.62
N LEU A 33 3.65 -8.01 8.34
CA LEU A 33 4.04 -6.97 9.29
C LEU A 33 2.87 -6.04 9.64
N LYS A 34 2.05 -5.67 8.64
CA LYS A 34 0.80 -4.91 8.87
C LYS A 34 -0.13 -5.65 9.84
N LYS A 35 -0.30 -6.96 9.65
CA LYS A 35 -1.13 -7.80 10.53
C LYS A 35 -0.61 -7.88 11.97
N GLN A 36 0.69 -7.63 12.20
CA GLN A 36 1.28 -7.53 13.54
C GLN A 36 1.22 -6.12 14.13
N GLY A 37 0.69 -5.12 13.40
CA GLY A 37 0.69 -3.72 13.81
C GLY A 37 2.02 -3.00 13.56
N SER A 38 3.01 -3.66 12.96
CA SER A 38 4.30 -3.06 12.60
C SER A 38 4.18 -2.29 11.28
N LEU A 39 3.56 -1.10 11.32
CA LEU A 39 3.24 -0.32 10.13
C LEU A 39 4.47 0.20 9.40
N GLN A 40 5.46 0.76 10.10
CA GLN A 40 6.65 1.32 9.44
C GLN A 40 7.49 0.24 8.72
N PRO A 41 7.82 -0.90 9.34
CA PRO A 41 8.47 -2.01 8.64
C PRO A 41 7.66 -2.55 7.46
N ALA A 42 6.32 -2.50 7.53
CA ALA A 42 5.47 -2.91 6.44
C ALA A 42 5.61 -1.97 5.23
N ILE A 43 5.59 -0.66 5.45
CA ILE A 43 5.79 0.36 4.41
C ILE A 43 7.13 0.14 3.71
N ASP A 44 8.21 -0.07 4.46
CA ASP A 44 9.53 -0.29 3.88
C ASP A 44 9.57 -1.56 3.02
N ALA A 45 8.92 -2.64 3.47
CA ALA A 45 8.81 -3.87 2.68
C ALA A 45 8.03 -3.64 1.36
N TYR A 46 6.92 -2.91 1.40
CA TYR A 46 6.18 -2.57 0.17
C TYR A 46 6.98 -1.66 -0.76
N ARG A 47 7.76 -0.70 -0.24
CA ARG A 47 8.65 0.14 -1.05
C ARG A 47 9.70 -0.68 -1.80
N GLN A 48 10.28 -1.69 -1.16
CA GLN A 48 11.20 -2.62 -1.84
C GLN A 48 10.48 -3.43 -2.93
N ALA A 49 9.27 -3.92 -2.66
CA ALA A 49 8.47 -4.62 -3.66
C ALA A 49 8.17 -3.73 -4.88
N LEU A 50 7.83 -2.46 -4.66
CA LEU A 50 7.62 -1.44 -5.70
C LEU A 50 8.90 -1.14 -6.49
N ALA A 51 10.04 -1.04 -5.83
CA ALA A 51 11.32 -0.77 -6.48
C ALA A 51 11.72 -1.92 -7.44
N ILE A 52 11.43 -3.16 -7.06
CA ILE A 52 11.73 -4.35 -7.87
C ILE A 52 10.72 -4.51 -9.02
N LYS A 53 9.42 -4.37 -8.72
CA LYS A 53 8.33 -4.57 -9.69
C LYS A 53 7.32 -3.42 -9.60
N PRO A 54 7.61 -2.29 -10.28
CA PRO A 54 6.75 -1.11 -10.25
C PRO A 54 5.37 -1.34 -10.87
N SER A 55 5.22 -2.34 -11.74
CA SER A 55 3.97 -2.66 -12.44
C SER A 55 3.03 -3.58 -11.65
N TYR A 56 3.39 -4.03 -10.45
CA TYR A 56 2.54 -4.94 -9.68
C TYR A 56 1.38 -4.18 -9.03
N PRO A 57 0.12 -4.39 -9.45
CA PRO A 57 -1.00 -3.53 -9.04
C PRO A 57 -1.26 -3.52 -7.53
N GLU A 58 -1.06 -4.65 -6.88
CA GLU A 58 -1.28 -4.81 -5.44
C GLU A 58 -0.21 -4.06 -4.62
N ASN A 59 0.99 -3.88 -5.18
CA ASN A 59 2.10 -3.18 -4.52
C ASN A 59 1.82 -1.69 -4.32
N HIS A 60 0.95 -1.08 -5.13
CA HIS A 60 0.58 0.32 -4.96
C HIS A 60 -0.53 0.44 -3.91
N CYS A 61 -1.64 -0.28 -4.05
CA CYS A 61 -2.79 -0.12 -3.16
C CYS A 61 -2.45 -0.33 -1.67
N ASN A 62 -1.63 -1.32 -1.32
CA ASN A 62 -1.41 -1.67 0.09
C ASN A 62 -0.55 -0.70 0.91
N PRO A 63 0.62 -0.20 0.46
CA PRO A 63 1.40 0.79 1.22
C PRO A 63 0.66 2.13 1.35
N PHE A 64 -0.03 2.58 0.30
CA PHE A 64 -0.71 3.87 0.32
C PHE A 64 -1.93 3.85 1.24
N LEU A 65 -2.67 2.73 1.30
CA LEU A 65 -3.72 2.53 2.31
C LEU A 65 -3.17 2.53 3.75
N ILE A 66 -1.94 2.05 3.97
CA ILE A 66 -1.31 2.12 5.30
C ILE A 66 -0.89 3.54 5.63
N GLN A 67 -0.41 4.33 4.66
CA GLN A 67 -0.06 5.73 4.85
C GLN A 67 -1.27 6.63 5.12
N LEU A 68 -2.49 6.20 4.79
CA LEU A 68 -3.73 6.88 5.21
C LEU A 68 -4.03 6.77 6.72
N LEU A 69 -3.36 5.86 7.46
CA LEU A 69 -3.54 5.68 8.90
C LEU A 69 -2.71 6.66 9.77
N PRO A 70 -1.42 6.91 9.48
CA PRO A 70 -0.68 8.02 10.07
C PRO A 70 -1.11 9.36 9.43
N ASP A 71 -0.85 10.48 10.11
CA ASP A 71 -1.22 11.85 9.69
C ASP A 71 -0.68 12.30 8.31
N ASP A 72 0.06 11.46 7.58
CA ASP A 72 0.49 11.70 6.20
C ASP A 72 -0.58 11.26 5.19
N HIS A 73 -1.72 11.94 5.26
CA HIS A 73 -2.83 11.69 4.35
C HIS A 73 -2.46 12.01 2.89
N GLU A 74 -1.61 13.02 2.63
CA GLU A 74 -1.24 13.44 1.28
C GLU A 74 -0.56 12.32 0.48
N SER A 75 0.44 11.66 1.07
CA SER A 75 1.13 10.53 0.44
C SER A 75 0.20 9.32 0.26
N GLY A 76 -0.64 9.05 1.26
CA GLY A 76 -1.64 7.98 1.19
C GLY A 76 -2.66 8.18 0.07
N TRP A 77 -3.14 9.42 -0.13
CA TRP A 77 -4.12 9.75 -1.17
C TRP A 77 -3.52 9.67 -2.57
N LYS A 78 -2.34 10.27 -2.80
CA LYS A 78 -1.69 10.25 -4.13
C LYS A 78 -1.49 8.83 -4.64
N GLY A 79 -1.14 7.91 -3.76
CA GLY A 79 -0.93 6.54 -4.16
C GLY A 79 -2.17 5.65 -4.10
N TYR A 80 -3.17 5.97 -3.27
CA TYR A 80 -4.51 5.37 -3.40
C TYR A 80 -5.10 5.64 -4.79
N GLU A 81 -4.90 6.86 -5.30
CA GLU A 81 -5.37 7.26 -6.62
C GLU A 81 -4.72 6.47 -7.76
N TRP A 82 -3.54 5.85 -7.55
CA TRP A 82 -2.89 4.98 -8.54
C TRP A 82 -3.85 3.92 -9.12
N ARG A 83 -4.79 3.43 -8.30
CA ARG A 83 -5.82 2.47 -8.71
C ARG A 83 -6.70 2.97 -9.87
N PHE A 84 -6.84 4.28 -10.05
CA PHE A 84 -7.60 4.89 -11.14
C PHE A 84 -6.79 5.10 -12.44
N TRP A 85 -5.46 4.97 -12.38
CA TRP A 85 -4.56 5.26 -13.51
C TRP A 85 -4.08 4.00 -14.26
N VAL A 86 -4.48 2.80 -13.84
CA VAL A 86 -4.13 1.55 -14.52
C VAL A 86 -4.93 1.44 -15.82
N LYS A 87 -4.28 1.78 -16.95
CA LYS A 87 -4.91 1.80 -18.29
C LYS A 87 -5.23 0.42 -18.85
N ASP A 88 -4.66 -0.66 -18.30
CA ASP A 88 -4.89 -2.03 -18.77
C ASP A 88 -5.46 -2.93 -17.66
N ASN A 89 -6.73 -3.31 -17.84
CA ASN A 89 -7.42 -4.46 -17.24
C ASN A 89 -7.98 -4.42 -15.80
N LEU A 90 -8.10 -3.26 -15.16
CA LEU A 90 -9.09 -3.07 -14.10
C LEU A 90 -9.78 -1.72 -14.35
N GLN A 91 -10.85 -1.70 -15.14
CA GLN A 91 -11.69 -0.50 -15.19
C GLN A 91 -12.08 -0.12 -13.75
N PRO A 92 -11.90 1.14 -13.33
CA PRO A 92 -12.45 1.59 -12.07
C PRO A 92 -13.92 1.21 -12.01
N TYR A 93 -14.32 0.44 -10.99
CA TYR A 93 -15.73 0.07 -10.80
C TYR A 93 -16.65 1.30 -10.69
N ALA A 94 -16.07 2.47 -10.39
CA ALA A 94 -16.76 3.74 -10.41
C ALA A 94 -15.84 4.86 -10.94
N TYR A 95 -16.38 5.65 -11.89
CA TYR A 95 -15.93 7.01 -12.21
C TYR A 95 -16.88 7.98 -11.50
N PRO A 96 -16.63 8.32 -10.23
CA PRO A 96 -17.53 9.21 -9.53
C PRO A 96 -17.52 10.57 -10.24
N GLN A 97 -18.71 11.08 -10.57
CA GLN A 97 -18.91 12.38 -11.24
C GLN A 97 -18.70 13.56 -10.27
N VAL A 98 -17.86 13.36 -9.25
CA VAL A 98 -17.60 14.35 -8.20
C VAL A 98 -16.23 14.96 -8.44
N GLU A 99 -16.11 16.25 -8.12
CA GLU A 99 -14.82 16.93 -8.20
C GLU A 99 -13.80 16.27 -7.26
N ARG A 100 -12.55 16.22 -7.74
CA ARG A 100 -11.44 15.62 -7.00
C ARG A 100 -11.16 16.44 -5.74
N TRP A 101 -11.19 15.79 -4.58
CA TRP A 101 -10.86 16.44 -3.33
C TRP A 101 -9.38 16.85 -3.33
N THR A 102 -9.11 18.11 -2.98
CA THR A 102 -7.78 18.72 -3.07
C THR A 102 -6.95 18.60 -1.79
N GLY A 103 -7.43 17.85 -0.79
CA GLY A 103 -6.82 17.82 0.55
C GLY A 103 -7.26 18.99 1.45
N SER A 104 -8.24 19.79 1.01
CA SER A 104 -8.80 20.91 1.75
C SER A 104 -9.58 20.44 2.98
N ASN A 105 -9.41 21.12 4.10
CA ASN A 105 -10.02 20.75 5.38
C ASN A 105 -11.56 20.73 5.26
N LEU A 106 -12.18 19.57 5.52
CA LEU A 106 -13.62 19.34 5.37
C LEU A 106 -14.47 20.22 6.31
N LEU A 107 -13.87 20.74 7.38
CA LEU A 107 -14.53 21.61 8.34
C LEU A 107 -14.63 23.08 7.90
N LEU A 108 -14.02 23.44 6.77
CA LEU A 108 -14.11 24.78 6.17
C LEU A 108 -15.08 24.85 4.98
N GLN A 109 -15.93 23.85 4.77
CA GLN A 109 -17.10 24.02 3.91
C GLN A 109 -18.16 24.84 4.66
N GLU A 110 -17.85 26.12 4.91
CA GLU A 110 -18.88 27.10 5.22
C GLU A 110 -19.80 27.22 4.00
N LYS A 111 -21.06 26.85 4.25
CA LYS A 111 -22.30 27.39 3.68
C LYS A 111 -22.24 27.97 2.27
N ILE A 112 -23.00 27.35 1.37
CA ILE A 112 -23.99 28.08 0.55
C ILE A 112 -25.31 27.33 0.64
#